data_AF-A0A2A2GE23-F1
#
_entry.id   AF-A0A2A2GE23-F1
#
_cell.length_a   1.000
_cell.length_b   1.000
_cell.length_c   1.000
_cell.angle_alpha   90.00
_cell.angle_beta   90.00
_cell.angle_gamma   90.00
#
_symmetry.space_group_name_H-M   'P 1'
#
loop_
_entity.id
_entity.type
_entity.pdbx_description
1 polymer ?
#
loop_
_entity_poly.entity_id
_entity_poly.type
_entity_poly.pdbx_seq_one_letter_code
_entity_poly.pdbx_strand_id
1 'polypeptide(L)'
;MTKADIVDVIASSTGLTKVETEAVVNGFMETVIDAMKRGEHIELRGFGTFKVVKRAQRVARNPKTNEEVIVPEQYVPVLKMSKDFKEAVNESVMEDEGE
;
A
#
# COMPACT_ATOMS: atom_id res chain seq x y z
N MET A 1 13.35 2.28 2.97
CA MET A 1 12.76 2.51 4.29
C MET A 1 12.05 1.23 4.74
N THR A 2 12.39 0.71 5.92
CA THR A 2 11.80 -0.46 6.58
C THR A 2 10.75 -0.05 7.62
N LYS A 3 10.00 -1.00 8.21
CA LYS A 3 9.07 -0.71 9.32
C LYS A 3 9.78 -0.06 10.51
N ALA A 4 10.98 -0.53 10.84
CA ALA A 4 11.79 0.03 11.92
C ALA A 4 12.18 1.49 11.62
N ASP A 5 12.59 1.77 10.38
CA ASP A 5 12.90 3.14 9.95
C ASP A 5 11.67 4.06 10.07
N ILE A 6 10.47 3.58 9.69
CA ILE A 6 9.21 4.32 9.82
C ILE A 6 8.93 4.64 11.29
N VAL A 7 9.05 3.65 12.18
CA VAL A 7 8.84 3.84 13.63
C VAL A 7 9.81 4.88 14.18
N ASP A 8 11.08 4.81 13.77
CA ASP A 8 12.11 5.75 14.23
C ASP A 8 11.83 7.20 13.78
N VAL A 9 11.43 7.38 12.52
CA VAL A 9 11.07 8.70 11.96
C VAL A 9 9.82 9.27 12.63
N ILE A 10 8.79 8.44 12.86
CA ILE A 10 7.54 8.89 13.50
C ILE A 10 7.78 9.20 14.98
N ALA A 11 8.50 8.35 15.72
CA ALA A 11 8.81 8.59 17.13
C ALA A 11 9.58 9.92 17.30
N SER A 12 10.58 10.14 16.44
CA SER A 12 11.39 11.37 16.46
C SER A 12 10.58 12.63 16.14
N SER A 13 9.59 12.55 15.25
CA SER A 13 8.78 13.71 14.84
C SER A 13 7.60 13.99 15.77
N THR A 14 7.09 12.97 16.47
CA THR A 14 5.90 13.09 17.34
C THR A 14 6.24 13.22 18.82
N GLY A 15 7.46 12.86 19.23
CA GLY A 15 7.88 12.81 20.62
C GLY A 15 7.38 11.58 21.39
N LEU A 16 6.68 10.66 20.72
CA LEU A 16 6.30 9.37 21.29
C LEU A 16 7.52 8.49 21.49
N THR A 17 7.46 7.58 22.46
CA THR A 17 8.51 6.56 22.59
C THR A 17 8.44 5.59 21.40
N LYS A 18 9.60 4.99 21.04
CA LYS A 18 9.65 3.97 19.97
C LYS A 18 8.67 2.81 20.20
N VAL A 19 8.47 2.42 21.46
CA VAL A 19 7.54 1.34 21.85
C VAL A 19 6.10 1.73 21.57
N GLU A 20 5.69 2.94 21.96
CA GLU A 20 4.35 3.45 21.67
C GLU A 20 4.13 3.61 20.16
N THR A 21 5.12 4.16 19.45
CA THR A 21 5.03 4.32 17.99
C THR A 21 4.95 2.97 17.28
N GLU A 22 5.72 1.96 17.69
CA GLU A 22 5.62 0.62 17.13
C GLU A 22 4.23 0.03 17.35
N ALA A 23 3.67 0.18 18.56
CA ALA A 23 2.32 -0.29 18.85
C ALA A 23 1.27 0.39 17.95
N VAL A 24 1.38 1.70 17.74
CA VAL A 24 0.48 2.46 16.85
C VAL A 24 0.61 1.99 15.39
N VAL A 25 1.83 1.83 14.88
CA VAL A 25 2.06 1.38 13.49
C VAL A 25 1.52 -0.03 13.29
N ASN A 26 1.77 -0.96 14.22
CA ASN A 26 1.25 -2.32 14.15
C ASN A 26 -0.29 -2.31 14.18
N GLY A 27 -0.90 -1.58 15.12
CA GLY A 27 -2.35 -1.47 15.25
C GLY A 27 -3.01 -0.86 14.01
N PHE A 28 -2.37 0.12 13.36
CA PHE A 28 -2.83 0.67 12.08
C PHE A 28 -2.83 -0.39 10.98
N MET A 29 -1.75 -1.16 10.83
CA MET A 29 -1.66 -2.22 9.82
C MET A 29 -2.73 -3.29 10.03
N GLU A 30 -2.93 -3.73 11.27
CA GLU A 30 -3.98 -4.69 11.63
C GLU A 30 -5.38 -4.15 11.34
N THR A 31 -5.65 -2.91 11.73
CA THR A 31 -6.95 -2.25 11.48
C THR A 31 -7.27 -2.19 9.99
N VAL A 32 -6.30 -1.82 9.14
CA VAL A 32 -6.45 -1.80 7.69
C VAL A 32 -6.73 -3.20 7.14
N ILE A 33 -5.97 -4.20 7.57
CA ILE A 33 -6.15 -5.59 7.14
C ILE A 33 -7.56 -6.09 7.49
N ASP A 34 -8.01 -5.88 8.72
CA ASP A 34 -9.30 -6.39 9.17
C ASP A 34 -10.48 -5.67 8.52
N ALA A 35 -10.38 -4.37 8.29
CA ALA A 35 -11.34 -3.62 7.47
C ALA A 35 -11.45 -4.20 6.05
N MET A 36 -10.32 -4.47 5.41
CA MET A 36 -10.32 -5.07 4.06
C MET A 36 -10.88 -6.50 4.04
N LYS A 37 -10.64 -7.32 5.07
CA LYS A 37 -11.29 -8.65 5.18
C LYS A 37 -12.82 -8.55 5.20
N ARG A 38 -13.36 -7.47 5.77
CA ARG A 38 -14.81 -7.19 5.79
C ARG A 38 -15.32 -6.55 4.50
N GLY A 39 -14.46 -6.32 3.52
CA GLY A 39 -14.81 -5.66 2.26
C GLY A 39 -14.99 -4.15 2.39
N GLU A 40 -14.53 -3.55 3.50
CA GLU A 40 -14.66 -2.13 3.74
C GLU A 40 -13.74 -1.32 2.82
N HIS A 41 -14.18 -0.09 2.57
CA HIS A 41 -13.44 0.91 1.80
C HIS A 41 -12.81 1.91 2.76
N ILE A 42 -11.48 2.04 2.73
CA ILE A 42 -10.74 2.91 3.64
C ILE A 42 -10.17 4.07 2.83
N GLU A 43 -10.59 5.28 3.18
CA GLU A 43 -10.09 6.51 2.53
C GLU A 43 -9.20 7.29 3.49
N LEU A 44 -7.94 7.46 3.10
CA LEU A 44 -6.96 8.30 3.79
C LEU A 44 -6.70 9.53 2.92
N ARG A 45 -7.41 10.63 3.23
CA ARG A 45 -7.33 11.88 2.45
C ARG A 45 -5.88 12.34 2.29
N GLY A 46 -5.52 12.76 1.08
CA GLY A 46 -4.15 13.15 0.71
C GLY A 46 -3.22 11.97 0.41
N PHE A 47 -3.46 10.78 0.96
CA PHE A 47 -2.63 9.60 0.73
C PHE A 47 -3.22 8.69 -0.36
N GLY A 48 -4.38 8.11 -0.09
CA GLY A 48 -4.98 7.16 -1.02
C GLY A 48 -6.11 6.36 -0.41
N THR A 49 -6.53 5.35 -1.16
CA THR A 49 -7.74 4.60 -0.89
C THR A 49 -7.46 3.10 -0.94
N PHE A 50 -7.71 2.40 0.16
CA PHE A 50 -7.69 0.94 0.20
C PHE A 50 -9.06 0.39 -0.15
N LYS A 51 -9.08 -0.60 -1.05
CA LYS A 51 -10.30 -1.30 -1.42
C LYS A 51 -10.02 -2.73 -1.84
N VAL A 52 -11.02 -3.59 -1.68
CA VAL A 52 -11.00 -4.94 -2.25
C VAL A 52 -11.65 -4.91 -3.63
N VAL A 53 -10.98 -5.48 -4.63
CA VAL A 53 -11.54 -5.59 -5.98
C VAL A 53 -11.67 -7.06 -6.38
N LYS A 54 -12.80 -7.42 -7.01
CA LYS A 54 -12.97 -8.72 -7.66
C LYS A 54 -12.22 -8.70 -8.99
N ARG A 55 -11.27 -9.62 -9.17
CA ARG A 55 -10.61 -9.90 -10.44
C ARG A 55 -11.24 -11.15 -11.05
N ALA A 56 -11.74 -11.02 -12.27
CA ALA A 56 -12.27 -12.16 -13.02
C ALA A 56 -11.16 -13.17 -13.36
N GLN A 57 -11.57 -14.42 -13.59
CA GLN A 57 -10.70 -15.44 -14.15
C GLN A 57 -10.11 -14.95 -15.47
N ARG A 58 -8.83 -15.24 -15.70
CA ARG A 58 -8.16 -14.93 -16.97
C ARG A 58 -7.14 -16.00 -17.33
N VAL A 59 -6.81 -16.10 -18.61
CA VAL A 59 -5.69 -16.90 -19.08
C VAL A 59 -4.42 -16.05 -19.00
N ALA A 60 -3.38 -16.59 -18.35
CA ALA A 60 -2.04 -16.03 -18.34
C ALA A 60 -1.07 -17.02 -19.00
N ARG A 61 0.16 -16.60 -19.27
CA ARG A 61 1.22 -17.48 -19.79
C ARG A 61 2.32 -17.64 -18.75
N ASN A 62 2.83 -18.85 -18.59
CA ASN A 62 4.02 -19.10 -17.79
C ASN A 62 5.23 -18.46 -18.51
N PRO A 63 5.95 -17.49 -17.90
CA PRO A 63 7.08 -16.82 -18.54
C PRO A 63 8.23 -17.75 -18.92
N LYS A 64 8.34 -18.93 -18.28
CA LYS A 64 9.42 -19.90 -18.52
C LYS A 64 9.09 -20.91 -19.64
N THR A 65 7.84 -21.38 -19.70
CA THR A 65 7.42 -22.45 -20.62
C THR A 65 6.52 -21.97 -21.77
N ASN A 66 6.02 -20.73 -21.69
CA ASN A 66 5.04 -20.14 -22.60
C ASN A 66 3.67 -20.84 -22.63
N GLU A 67 3.45 -21.82 -21.76
CA GLU A 67 2.19 -22.54 -21.62
C GLU A 67 1.11 -21.66 -21.01
N GLU A 68 -0.14 -21.90 -21.43
CA GLU A 68 -1.31 -21.21 -20.90
C GLU A 68 -1.68 -21.77 -19.52
N VAL A 69 -1.88 -20.86 -18.58
CA VAL A 69 -2.30 -21.15 -17.20
C VAL A 69 -3.53 -20.32 -16.86
N ILE A 70 -4.54 -20.99 -16.30
CA ILE A 70 -5.76 -20.32 -15.84
C ILE A 70 -5.48 -19.68 -14.48
N VAL A 71 -5.65 -18.37 -14.40
CA VAL A 71 -5.65 -17.63 -13.14
C VAL A 71 -7.10 -17.54 -12.68
N PRO A 72 -7.49 -18.20 -11.56
CA PRO A 72 -8.87 -18.22 -11.09
C PRO A 72 -9.34 -16.81 -10.69
N GLU A 73 -10.66 -16.64 -10.63
CA GLU A 73 -11.24 -15.43 -10.05
C GLU A 73 -10.82 -15.30 -8.58
N GLN A 74 -10.57 -14.06 -8.14
CA GLN A 74 -10.09 -13.79 -6.79
C GLN A 74 -10.40 -12.36 -6.37
N TYR A 75 -10.51 -12.14 -5.07
CA TYR A 75 -10.57 -10.80 -4.47
C TYR A 75 -9.16 -10.37 -4.09
N VAL A 76 -8.78 -9.15 -4.47
CA VAL A 76 -7.45 -8.63 -4.13
C VAL A 76 -7.54 -7.28 -3.42
N PRO A 77 -6.70 -7.04 -2.40
CA PRO A 77 -6.53 -5.72 -1.84
C PRO A 77 -5.80 -4.81 -2.83
N VAL A 78 -6.24 -3.57 -2.95
CA VAL A 78 -5.62 -2.54 -3.78
C VAL A 78 -5.55 -1.24 -2.99
N LEU A 79 -4.38 -0.60 -3.00
CA LEU A 79 -4.21 0.80 -2.62
C LEU A 79 -4.17 1.66 -3.89
N LYS A 80 -5.13 2.55 -4.05
CA LYS A 80 -5.14 3.57 -5.11
C LYS A 80 -4.59 4.87 -4.52
N MET A 81 -3.40 5.28 -4.96
CA MET A 81 -2.81 6.56 -4.54
C MET A 81 -3.68 7.73 -4.97
N SER A 82 -3.75 8.75 -4.11
CA SER A 82 -4.41 10.02 -4.39
C SER A 82 -3.76 10.72 -5.59
N LYS A 83 -4.45 11.71 -6.15
CA LYS A 83 -3.89 12.55 -7.22
C LYS A 83 -2.67 13.31 -6.69
N ASP A 84 -2.86 14.02 -5.58
CA ASP A 84 -1.84 14.86 -4.93
C ASP A 84 -0.58 14.07 -4.58
N PHE A 85 -0.71 12.82 -4.09
CA PHE A 85 0.45 11.97 -3.78
C PHE A 85 1.21 11.59 -5.06
N LYS A 86 0.49 11.23 -6.14
CA LYS A 86 1.16 10.89 -7.42
C LYS A 86 1.90 12.09 -8.00
N GLU A 87 1.29 13.27 -7.95
CA GLU A 87 1.90 14.50 -8.46
C GLU A 87 3.16 14.86 -7.66
N ALA A 88 3.07 14.88 -6.33
CA ALA A 88 4.21 15.18 -5.46
C ALA A 88 5.41 14.23 -5.67
N VAL A 89 5.15 12.93 -5.85
CA VAL A 89 6.22 11.95 -6.13
C VAL A 89 6.82 12.17 -7.52
N ASN A 90 5.98 12.38 -8.53
CA ASN A 90 6.45 12.56 -9.90
C ASN A 90 7.30 13.83 -10.04
N GLU A 91 6.87 14.95 -9.45
CA GLU A 91 7.60 16.21 -9.46
C GLU A 91 8.98 16.06 -8.82
N SER A 92 9.04 15.52 -7.60
CA SER A 92 10.31 15.34 -6.87
C SER A 92 11.29 14.44 -7.62
N VAL A 93 10.84 13.33 -8.22
CA VAL A 93 11.74 12.41 -8.92
C VAL A 93 12.22 13.00 -10.25
N MET A 94 11.38 13.76 -10.95
CA MET A 94 11.79 14.42 -12.21
C MET A 94 12.80 15.55 -11.98
N GLU A 95 12.71 16.27 -10.86
CA GLU A 95 13.72 17.27 -10.47
C GLU A 95 15.08 16.62 -10.23
N ASP A 96 15.11 15.50 -9.49
CA ASP A 96 16.34 14.75 -9.20
C ASP A 96 16.98 14.11 -10.45
N GLU A 97 16.21 13.78 -11.49
CA GLU A 97 16.74 13.26 -12.78
C GLU A 97 17.26 14.37 -13.72
N GLY A 98 16.89 15.62 -13.46
CA GLY A 98 17.28 16.79 -14.25
C GLY A 98 18.57 17.48 -13.78
N GLU A 99 19.05 17.16 -12.57
CA GLU A 99 20.33 17.59 -11.99
C GLU A 99 21.48 16.62 -12.30
#